data_AF-A0A936LB06-F1
#
_entry.id   AF-A0A936LB06-F1
#
_cell.length_a   1.000
_cell.length_b   1.000
_cell.length_c   1.000
_cell.angle_alpha   90.00
_cell.angle_beta   90.00
_cell.angle_gamma   90.00
#
_symmetry.space_group_name_H-M   'P 1'
#
loop_
_entity.id
_entity.type
_entity.pdbx_description
1 polymer ?
#
loop_
_entity_poly.entity_id
_entity_poly.type
_entity_poly.pdbx_seq_one_letter_code
_entity_poly.pdbx_strand_id
1 'polypeptide(L)'
;MKIRFATLVFAGAVAATAGACSNSQEMLGLGKRSPDEFAVYSRAPLSMPPGYGLRPPEPGSDRPSPGSPGDQARQAMLSGRSASSGYGGAYAGGSAPTPLPGASTGTETMLARTGALDADPGIRAVVNAETSILAEEDQSFTERLMFWSKPTAYGSVVDPLEEKQRISENQALGKSVTAGTTPVIERKRRALLEGIFD
;
A
#
# COMPACT_ATOMS: atom_id res chain seq x y z
N MET A 1 -40.66 -25.22 -27.39
CA MET A 1 -40.87 -25.06 -25.93
C MET A 1 -39.59 -24.72 -25.17
N LYS A 2 -38.45 -25.38 -25.47
CA LYS A 2 -37.14 -25.16 -24.81
C LYS A 2 -36.59 -23.71 -24.90
N ILE A 3 -36.74 -23.03 -26.03
CA ILE A 3 -36.23 -21.65 -26.25
C ILE A 3 -37.01 -20.61 -25.43
N ARG A 4 -38.33 -20.81 -25.24
CA ARG A 4 -39.19 -19.93 -24.43
C ARG A 4 -38.92 -20.08 -22.93
N PHE A 5 -38.51 -21.28 -22.50
CA PHE A 5 -38.12 -21.54 -21.12
C PHE A 5 -36.76 -20.89 -20.81
N ALA A 6 -35.80 -20.96 -21.74
CA ALA A 6 -34.48 -20.33 -21.58
C ALA A 6 -34.57 -18.79 -21.52
N THR A 7 -35.46 -18.17 -22.30
CA THR A 7 -35.67 -16.71 -22.27
C THR A 7 -36.34 -16.24 -20.98
N LEU A 8 -37.29 -17.01 -20.42
CA LEU A 8 -37.89 -16.71 -19.11
C LEU A 8 -36.89 -16.84 -17.96
N VAL A 9 -36.03 -17.86 -17.98
CA VAL A 9 -34.97 -18.04 -16.98
C VAL A 9 -33.93 -16.91 -17.07
N PHE A 10 -33.54 -16.51 -18.28
CA PHE A 10 -32.60 -15.41 -18.47
C PHE A 10 -33.19 -14.06 -18.04
N ALA A 11 -34.45 -13.78 -18.37
CA ALA A 11 -35.15 -12.57 -17.92
C ALA A 11 -35.30 -12.54 -16.39
N GLY A 12 -35.57 -13.68 -15.76
CA GLY A 12 -35.60 -13.81 -14.30
C GLY A 12 -34.24 -13.55 -13.65
N ALA A 13 -33.15 -14.04 -14.25
CA ALA A 13 -31.78 -13.82 -13.77
C ALA A 13 -31.35 -12.34 -13.86
N VAL A 14 -31.71 -11.66 -14.95
CA VAL A 14 -31.43 -10.21 -15.11
C VAL A 14 -32.24 -9.38 -14.10
N ALA A 15 -33.51 -9.72 -13.87
CA ALA A 15 -34.31 -9.04 -12.85
C ALA A 15 -33.77 -9.24 -11.42
N ALA A 16 -33.24 -10.43 -11.10
CA ALA A 16 -32.65 -10.72 -9.80
C ALA A 16 -31.35 -9.94 -9.52
N THR A 17 -30.55 -9.65 -10.55
CA THR A 17 -29.29 -8.88 -10.39
C THR A 17 -29.51 -7.37 -10.29
N ALA A 18 -30.59 -6.84 -10.88
CA ALA A 18 -30.94 -5.41 -10.78
C ALA A 18 -31.37 -4.99 -9.35
N GLY A 19 -32.01 -5.90 -8.59
CA GLY A 19 -32.40 -5.65 -7.20
C GLY A 19 -31.22 -5.56 -6.21
N ALA A 20 -30.02 -5.98 -6.61
CA ALA A 20 -28.83 -5.94 -5.76
C ALA A 20 -28.14 -4.56 -5.71
N CYS A 21 -28.52 -3.61 -6.58
CA CYS A 21 -27.84 -2.31 -6.70
C CYS A 21 -28.19 -1.30 -5.61
N SER A 22 -29.31 -1.45 -4.89
CA SER A 22 -29.66 -0.53 -3.79
C SER A 22 -28.86 -0.83 -2.51
N ASN A 23 -28.65 -2.11 -2.21
CA ASN A 23 -27.91 -2.54 -1.01
C ASN A 23 -26.38 -2.37 -1.16
N SER A 24 -25.87 -2.42 -2.39
CA SER A 24 -24.45 -2.17 -2.65
C SER A 24 -24.06 -0.71 -2.35
N GLN A 25 -24.94 0.26 -2.61
CA GLN A 25 -24.68 1.67 -2.34
C GLN A 25 -24.47 1.95 -0.83
N GLU A 26 -25.18 1.24 0.04
CA GLU A 26 -25.07 1.39 1.49
C GLU A 26 -23.85 0.67 2.07
N MET A 27 -23.46 -0.49 1.50
CA MET A 27 -22.19 -1.15 1.83
C MET A 27 -20.97 -0.36 1.34
N LEU A 28 -21.08 0.30 0.18
CA LEU A 28 -20.04 1.17 -0.36
C LEU A 28 -20.00 2.55 0.34
N GLY A 29 -20.91 2.83 1.27
CA GLY A 29 -20.91 4.05 2.07
C GLY A 29 -21.36 5.31 1.32
N LEU A 30 -22.02 5.16 0.17
CA LEU A 30 -22.56 6.28 -0.62
C LEU A 30 -23.90 6.80 -0.06
N GLY A 31 -24.43 6.19 1.01
CA GLY A 31 -25.64 6.63 1.71
C GLY A 31 -25.37 7.64 2.82
N LYS A 32 -26.37 8.44 3.18
CA LYS A 32 -26.28 9.41 4.28
C LYS A 32 -26.48 8.70 5.63
N ARG A 33 -25.39 8.50 6.38
CA ARG A 33 -25.43 8.05 7.79
C ARG A 33 -25.48 9.24 8.72
N SER A 34 -26.64 9.52 9.32
CA SER A 34 -26.74 10.44 10.45
C SER A 34 -26.24 9.77 11.74
N PRO A 35 -25.56 10.50 12.64
CA PRO A 35 -25.21 9.99 13.96
C PRO A 35 -26.47 9.62 14.75
N ASP A 36 -26.41 8.54 15.52
CA ASP A 36 -27.52 8.06 16.34
C ASP A 36 -27.71 8.97 17.56
N GLU A 37 -28.78 9.78 17.55
CA GLU A 37 -29.11 10.70 18.65
C GLU A 37 -29.58 10.01 19.94
N PHE A 38 -29.85 8.69 19.92
CA PHE A 38 -30.30 7.93 21.09
C PHE A 38 -29.23 6.99 21.65
N ALA A 39 -28.01 6.98 21.10
CA ALA A 39 -26.92 6.16 21.61
C ALA A 39 -26.44 6.62 22.99
N VAL A 40 -26.68 5.79 24.02
CA VAL A 40 -26.17 6.01 25.38
C VAL A 40 -24.80 5.34 25.52
N TYR A 41 -23.76 6.13 25.78
CA TYR A 41 -22.40 5.63 26.02
C TYR A 41 -22.10 5.49 27.51
N SER A 42 -21.47 4.38 27.89
CA SER A 42 -20.92 4.21 29.23
C SER A 42 -19.71 5.11 29.42
N ARG A 43 -19.72 5.91 30.49
CA ARG A 43 -18.55 6.69 30.91
C ARG A 43 -17.73 5.88 31.91
N ALA A 44 -16.43 6.15 31.95
CA ALA A 44 -15.57 5.58 32.99
C ALA A 44 -16.14 5.93 34.38
N PRO A 45 -16.16 4.99 35.33
CA PRO A 45 -16.66 5.26 36.67
C PRO A 45 -15.83 6.37 37.32
N LEU A 46 -16.50 7.31 37.98
CA LEU A 46 -15.87 8.37 38.75
C LEU A 46 -15.38 7.80 40.09
N SER A 47 -14.31 7.00 40.08
CA SER A 47 -13.60 6.66 41.30
C SER A 47 -12.60 7.77 41.59
N MET A 48 -12.75 8.43 42.74
CA MET A 48 -11.79 9.41 43.20
C MET A 48 -10.52 8.67 43.63
N PRO A 49 -9.37 8.86 42.95
CA PRO A 49 -8.14 8.21 43.37
C PRO A 49 -7.76 8.69 44.77
N PRO A 50 -7.09 7.86 45.59
CA PRO A 50 -6.57 8.29 46.89
C PRO A 50 -5.71 9.54 46.68
N GLY A 51 -6.00 10.60 47.44
CA GLY A 51 -5.45 11.93 47.25
C GLY A 51 -3.95 12.00 47.52
N TYR A 52 -3.14 11.55 46.57
CA TYR A 52 -1.69 11.72 46.60
C TYR A 52 -1.34 13.14 46.19
N GLY A 53 -1.54 14.12 47.07
CA GLY A 53 -0.88 15.44 47.06
C GLY A 53 -0.59 16.08 45.69
N LEU A 54 -1.48 15.91 44.70
CA LEU A 54 -1.25 16.42 43.36
C LEU A 54 -1.38 17.94 43.44
N ARG A 55 -0.39 18.64 42.91
CA ARG A 55 -0.45 20.09 42.80
C ARG A 55 -1.72 20.45 42.02
N PRO A 56 -2.56 21.36 42.52
CA PRO A 56 -3.74 21.80 41.78
C PRO A 56 -3.33 22.22 40.36
N PRO A 57 -4.07 21.78 39.33
CA PRO A 57 -3.78 22.20 37.97
C PRO A 57 -3.88 23.72 37.87
N GLU A 58 -3.00 24.32 37.06
CA GLU A 58 -3.00 25.77 36.88
C GLU A 58 -4.36 26.22 36.31
N PRO A 59 -4.91 27.35 36.78
CA PRO A 59 -6.15 27.89 36.22
C PRO A 59 -6.02 28.08 34.71
N GLY A 60 -6.77 27.30 33.93
CA GLY A 60 -6.77 27.37 32.46
C GLY A 60 -6.01 26.26 31.73
N SER A 61 -5.40 25.30 32.43
CA SER A 61 -4.81 24.12 31.76
C SER A 61 -5.87 23.29 31.03
N ASP A 62 -5.54 22.80 29.83
CA ASP A 62 -6.43 21.92 29.05
C ASP A 62 -6.85 20.70 29.88
N ARG A 63 -8.16 20.53 30.06
CA ARG A 63 -8.69 19.32 30.68
C ARG A 63 -8.71 18.21 29.62
N PRO A 64 -8.19 17.01 29.91
CA PRO A 64 -8.41 15.86 29.04
C PRO A 64 -9.91 15.52 29.09
N SER A 65 -10.66 16.03 28.11
CA SER A 65 -12.05 15.62 27.92
C SER A 65 -12.03 14.26 27.23
N PRO A 66 -12.67 13.22 27.79
CA PRO A 66 -12.82 11.97 27.08
C PRO A 66 -13.67 12.23 25.82
N GLY A 67 -13.06 12.08 24.64
CA GLY A 67 -13.77 12.15 23.36
C GLY A 67 -14.83 11.04 23.25
N SER A 68 -15.70 11.11 22.24
CA SER A 68 -16.66 10.01 22.00
C SER A 68 -15.93 8.68 21.76
N PRO A 69 -16.51 7.51 22.08
CA PRO A 69 -15.87 6.22 21.82
C PRO A 69 -15.47 6.05 20.34
N GLY A 70 -16.25 6.63 19.42
CA GLY A 70 -15.93 6.64 17.99
C GLY A 70 -14.69 7.47 17.65
N ASP A 71 -14.53 8.64 18.28
CA ASP A 71 -13.32 9.46 18.10
C ASP A 71 -12.09 8.81 18.73
N GLN A 72 -12.25 8.15 19.88
CA GLN A 72 -11.19 7.37 20.51
C GLN A 72 -10.76 6.18 19.63
N ALA A 73 -11.71 5.44 19.06
CA ALA A 73 -11.41 4.34 18.15
C ALA A 73 -10.75 4.83 16.85
N ARG A 74 -11.24 5.94 16.28
CA ARG A 74 -10.62 6.58 15.10
C ARG A 74 -9.21 7.06 15.42
N GLN A 75 -9.00 7.68 16.56
CA GLN A 75 -7.68 8.12 17.01
C GLN A 75 -6.76 6.92 17.26
N ALA A 76 -7.24 5.82 17.84
CA ALA A 76 -6.45 4.60 18.02
C ALA A 76 -6.06 4.00 16.65
N MET A 77 -6.99 3.92 15.70
CA MET A 77 -6.71 3.42 14.35
C MET A 77 -5.79 4.34 13.54
N LEU A 78 -5.95 5.66 13.67
CA LEU A 78 -5.04 6.63 13.05
C LEU A 78 -3.72 6.76 13.79
N SER A 79 -3.64 6.48 15.09
CA SER A 79 -2.41 6.59 15.88
C SER A 79 -1.35 5.57 15.43
N GLY A 80 -1.76 4.43 14.87
CA GLY A 80 -0.84 3.53 14.16
C GLY A 80 -0.24 4.12 12.88
N ARG A 81 -0.82 5.19 12.31
CA ARG A 81 -0.29 5.95 11.16
C ARG A 81 0.24 7.34 11.51
N SER A 82 -0.19 7.92 12.64
CA SER A 82 0.19 9.26 13.09
C SER A 82 1.35 9.22 14.10
N ALA A 83 1.62 8.07 14.72
CA ALA A 83 2.88 7.85 15.44
C ALA A 83 4.11 7.92 14.50
N SER A 84 3.94 7.80 13.18
CA SER A 84 4.98 8.14 12.20
C SER A 84 4.94 9.60 11.72
N SER A 85 3.90 10.38 12.06
CA SER A 85 3.77 11.79 11.67
C SER A 85 4.16 12.78 12.78
N GLY A 86 4.48 12.31 13.99
CA GLY A 86 5.24 13.07 15.00
C GLY A 86 6.76 12.95 14.83
N TYR A 87 7.22 12.14 13.87
CA TYR A 87 8.62 12.02 13.44
C TYR A 87 8.85 12.79 12.12
N GLY A 88 8.18 13.95 12.00
CA GLY A 88 8.38 14.92 10.92
C GLY A 88 9.04 16.17 11.49
N GLY A 89 10.37 16.18 11.56
CA GLY A 89 11.13 17.40 11.84
C GLY A 89 12.31 17.28 12.80
N ALA A 90 13.22 16.34 12.59
CA ALA A 90 14.61 16.45 13.08
C ALA A 90 15.56 15.49 12.35
N TYR A 91 15.51 15.45 11.01
CA TYR A 91 16.66 15.05 10.20
C TYR A 91 17.37 16.33 9.77
N ALA A 92 17.82 17.08 10.77
CA ALA A 92 18.71 18.22 10.62
C ALA A 92 19.78 18.05 11.69
N GLY A 93 20.90 17.47 11.27
CA GLY A 93 22.23 17.57 11.88
C GLY A 93 22.32 17.45 13.41
N GLY A 94 22.82 16.30 13.87
CA GLY A 94 23.62 16.22 15.09
C GLY A 94 22.96 16.78 16.35
N SER A 95 21.94 16.12 16.87
CA SER A 95 21.45 16.38 18.23
C SER A 95 22.05 15.35 19.19
N ALA A 96 22.86 15.87 20.12
CA ALA A 96 23.42 15.15 21.26
C ALA A 96 22.32 14.43 22.09
N PRO A 97 22.69 13.43 22.91
CA PRO A 97 21.72 12.65 23.70
C PRO A 97 20.88 13.59 24.56
N THR A 98 19.59 13.69 24.27
CA THR A 98 18.67 14.51 25.06
C THR A 98 18.30 13.72 26.31
N PRO A 99 18.50 14.24 27.54
CA PRO A 99 18.12 13.54 28.77
C PRO A 99 16.63 13.17 28.74
N LEU A 100 16.30 11.90 28.99
CA LEU A 100 14.91 11.44 29.03
C LEU A 100 14.18 12.13 30.21
N PRO A 101 13.03 12.79 29.99
CA PRO A 101 12.26 13.39 31.08
C PRO A 101 11.85 12.30 32.09
N GLY A 102 12.27 12.43 33.34
CA GLY A 102 11.97 11.47 34.42
C GLY A 102 12.97 10.32 34.56
N ALA A 103 14.12 10.35 33.89
CA ALA A 103 15.20 9.41 34.14
C ALA A 103 15.74 9.58 35.58
N SER A 104 15.79 8.48 36.32
CA SER A 104 16.49 8.41 37.60
C SER A 104 18.01 8.27 37.39
N THR A 105 18.79 8.60 38.40
CA THR A 105 20.25 8.37 38.40
C THR A 105 20.59 6.90 38.11
N GLY A 106 19.77 5.96 38.61
CA GLY A 106 19.91 4.53 38.31
C GLY A 106 19.75 4.23 36.82
N THR A 107 18.73 4.80 36.17
CA THR A 107 18.52 4.60 34.73
C THR A 107 19.62 5.19 33.87
N GLU A 108 20.14 6.38 34.21
CA GLU A 108 21.28 6.97 33.49
C GLU A 108 22.54 6.10 33.59
N THR A 109 22.84 5.55 34.77
CA THR A 109 24.01 4.65 34.92
C THR A 109 23.84 3.35 34.14
N MET A 110 22.62 2.84 34.02
CA MET A 110 22.33 1.64 33.25
C MET A 110 22.49 1.92 31.74
N LEU A 111 21.95 3.05 31.26
CA LEU A 111 22.09 3.47 29.86
C LEU A 111 23.55 3.73 29.47
N ALA A 112 24.33 4.32 30.38
CA ALA A 112 25.77 4.49 30.19
C ALA A 112 26.51 3.14 30.11
N ARG A 113 26.15 2.19 30.98
CA ARG A 113 26.75 0.83 30.97
C ARG A 113 26.37 0.00 29.75
N THR A 114 25.18 0.20 29.19
CA THR A 114 24.72 -0.53 28.00
C THR A 114 25.18 0.12 26.69
N GLY A 115 25.83 1.28 26.74
CA GLY A 115 26.22 2.06 25.55
C GLY A 115 25.02 2.67 24.82
N ALA A 116 23.84 2.70 25.44
CA ALA A 116 22.63 3.26 24.83
C ALA A 116 22.73 4.76 24.55
N LEU A 117 23.60 5.47 25.28
CA LEU A 117 23.87 6.90 25.07
C LEU A 117 24.69 7.18 23.80
N ASP A 118 25.41 6.17 23.29
CA ASP A 118 26.26 6.27 22.10
C ASP A 118 25.61 5.62 20.86
N ALA A 119 24.34 5.23 20.95
CA ALA A 119 23.63 4.57 19.86
C ALA A 119 23.47 5.51 18.66
N ASP A 120 23.76 5.01 17.45
CA ASP A 120 23.56 5.75 16.21
C ASP A 120 22.06 6.07 16.01
N PRO A 121 21.66 7.36 15.96
CA PRO A 121 20.27 7.74 15.72
C PRO A 121 19.76 7.28 14.35
N GLY A 122 20.66 7.02 13.40
CA GLY A 122 20.39 6.53 12.05
C GLY A 122 20.32 5.01 11.92
N ILE A 123 20.52 4.22 12.98
CA ILE A 123 20.65 2.74 12.87
C ILE A 123 19.46 2.07 12.16
N ARG A 124 18.25 2.62 12.30
CA ARG A 124 17.07 2.11 11.59
C ARG A 124 17.18 2.26 10.08
N ALA A 125 17.76 3.35 9.59
CA ALA A 125 17.98 3.55 8.16
C ALA A 125 19.01 2.56 7.61
N VAL A 126 20.08 2.30 8.37
CA VAL A 126 21.09 1.30 8.01
C VAL A 126 20.48 -0.10 7.96
N VAL A 127 19.79 -0.53 9.02
CA VAL A 127 19.12 -1.83 9.06
C VAL A 127 18.10 -1.98 7.94
N ASN A 128 17.30 -0.94 7.66
CA ASN A 128 16.33 -0.98 6.56
C ASN A 128 17.01 -1.08 5.19
N ALA A 129 18.12 -0.37 4.99
CA ALA A 129 18.89 -0.46 3.75
C ALA A 129 19.49 -1.85 3.56
N GLU A 130 20.08 -2.44 4.60
CA GLU A 130 20.66 -3.79 4.56
C GLU A 130 19.59 -4.88 4.38
N THR A 131 18.45 -4.75 5.06
CA THR A 131 17.35 -5.72 4.98
C THR A 131 16.53 -5.60 3.70
N SER A 132 16.60 -4.47 2.98
CA SER A 132 15.89 -4.29 1.71
C SER A 132 16.29 -5.31 0.64
N ILE A 133 17.53 -5.80 0.66
CA ILE A 133 18.04 -6.82 -0.27
C ILE A 133 17.28 -8.15 -0.10
N LEU A 134 16.99 -8.53 1.15
CA LEU A 134 16.25 -9.76 1.46
C LEU A 134 14.79 -9.70 0.98
N ALA A 135 14.18 -8.51 0.99
CA ALA A 135 12.81 -8.31 0.50
C ALA A 135 12.73 -8.35 -1.04
N GLU A 136 13.81 -8.01 -1.75
CA GLU A 136 13.87 -8.08 -3.21
C GLU A 136 14.00 -9.53 -3.72
N GLU A 137 14.72 -10.40 -2.98
CA GLU A 137 14.87 -11.81 -3.34
C GLU A 137 13.52 -12.57 -3.38
N ASP A 138 12.61 -12.28 -2.43
CA ASP A 138 11.27 -12.89 -2.37
C ASP A 138 10.39 -12.52 -3.58
N GLN A 139 10.61 -11.34 -4.19
CA GLN A 139 9.91 -10.95 -5.42
C GLN A 139 10.32 -11.84 -6.59
N SER A 140 11.60 -12.25 -6.68
CA SER A 140 12.07 -13.12 -7.77
C SER A 140 11.43 -14.51 -7.75
N PHE A 141 11.18 -15.06 -6.56
CA PHE A 141 10.48 -16.33 -6.40
C PHE A 141 9.00 -16.20 -6.79
N THR A 142 8.34 -15.14 -6.32
CA THR A 142 6.93 -14.87 -6.61
C THR A 142 6.72 -14.59 -8.10
N GLU A 143 7.62 -13.85 -8.74
CA GLU A 143 7.63 -13.58 -10.18
C GLU A 143 7.80 -14.88 -10.97
N ARG A 144 8.71 -15.77 -10.54
CA ARG A 144 8.89 -17.07 -11.17
C ARG A 144 7.65 -17.96 -11.05
N LEU A 145 6.89 -17.82 -9.97
CA LEU A 145 5.62 -18.51 -9.78
C LEU A 145 4.48 -17.89 -10.62
N MET A 146 4.40 -16.56 -10.68
CA MET A 146 3.40 -15.84 -11.48
C MET A 146 3.63 -16.01 -12.99
N PHE A 147 4.89 -15.95 -13.43
CA PHE A 147 5.33 -16.06 -14.82
C PHE A 147 6.02 -17.40 -15.11
N TRP A 148 5.52 -18.47 -14.48
CA TRP A 148 6.05 -19.83 -14.66
C TRP A 148 5.94 -20.34 -16.12
N SER A 149 5.06 -19.74 -16.92
CA SER A 149 4.90 -20.02 -18.35
C SER A 149 5.32 -18.81 -19.17
N LYS A 150 6.00 -19.06 -20.30
CA LYS A 150 6.43 -17.99 -21.21
C LYS A 150 5.17 -17.32 -21.78
N PRO A 151 4.91 -16.03 -21.51
CA PRO A 151 3.82 -15.32 -22.16
C PRO A 151 4.06 -15.38 -23.68
N THR A 152 3.03 -15.74 -24.44
CA THR A 152 3.07 -15.61 -25.89
C THR A 152 3.31 -14.15 -26.20
N ALA A 153 4.50 -13.82 -26.72
CA ALA A 153 4.85 -12.45 -27.06
C ALA A 153 3.84 -11.89 -28.07
N TYR A 154 2.94 -11.04 -27.60
CA TYR A 154 2.02 -10.30 -28.46
C TYR A 154 2.80 -9.12 -29.05
N GLY A 155 3.05 -9.15 -30.35
CA GLY A 155 3.71 -8.05 -31.06
C GLY A 155 4.38 -8.50 -32.36
N SER A 156 4.46 -7.58 -33.31
CA SER A 156 5.31 -7.65 -34.49
C SER A 156 6.77 -7.44 -34.07
N VAL A 157 7.57 -8.51 -34.03
CA VAL A 157 9.01 -8.42 -33.72
C VAL A 157 9.72 -7.94 -34.97
N VAL A 158 10.50 -6.85 -34.87
CA VAL A 158 11.34 -6.35 -35.98
C VAL A 158 12.44 -7.36 -36.30
N ASP A 159 12.71 -7.61 -37.58
CA ASP A 159 13.84 -8.46 -37.97
C ASP A 159 15.17 -7.69 -37.78
N PRO A 160 16.06 -8.14 -36.87
CA PRO A 160 17.28 -7.41 -36.56
C PRO A 160 18.28 -7.38 -37.72
N LEU A 161 18.29 -8.39 -38.60
CA LEU A 161 19.23 -8.48 -39.72
C LEU A 161 18.79 -7.56 -40.86
N GLU A 162 17.52 -7.67 -41.26
CA GLU A 162 16.97 -6.84 -42.34
C GLU A 162 16.90 -5.36 -41.92
N GLU A 163 16.58 -5.05 -40.66
CA GLU A 163 16.56 -3.66 -40.19
C GLU A 163 17.96 -3.03 -40.17
N LYS A 164 18.98 -3.79 -39.74
CA LYS A 164 20.37 -3.33 -39.80
C LYS A 164 20.78 -3.02 -41.24
N GLN A 165 20.39 -3.88 -42.19
CA GLN A 165 20.69 -3.68 -43.60
C GLN A 165 20.00 -2.42 -44.15
N ARG A 166 18.71 -2.23 -43.86
CA ARG A 166 17.95 -1.02 -44.24
C ARG A 166 18.60 0.25 -43.71
N ILE A 167 19.04 0.25 -42.45
CA ILE A 167 19.73 1.40 -41.84
C ILE A 167 21.05 1.69 -42.57
N SER A 168 21.84 0.65 -42.88
CA SER A 168 23.11 0.78 -43.59
C SER A 168 22.92 1.36 -45.00
N GLU A 169 21.91 0.92 -45.73
CA GLU A 169 21.59 1.41 -47.08
C GLU A 169 21.10 2.86 -47.04
N ASN A 170 20.24 3.21 -46.07
CA ASN A 170 19.77 4.59 -45.90
C ASN A 170 20.90 5.56 -45.56
N GLN A 171 21.85 5.13 -44.73
CA GLN A 171 23.06 5.91 -44.42
C GLN A 171 23.93 6.12 -45.66
N ALA A 172 24.12 5.08 -46.49
CA ALA A 172 24.90 5.17 -47.74
C ALA A 172 24.22 6.08 -48.78
N LEU A 173 22.89 6.10 -48.82
CA LEU A 173 22.07 6.92 -49.73
C LEU A 173 21.80 8.34 -49.20
N GLY A 174 22.26 8.69 -48.00
CA GLY A 174 22.04 10.00 -47.38
C GLY A 174 20.58 10.27 -46.97
N LYS A 175 19.76 9.21 -46.82
CA LYS A 175 18.36 9.30 -46.37
C LYS A 175 18.28 9.27 -44.84
N SER A 176 17.16 9.72 -44.26
CA SER A 176 16.94 9.62 -42.81
C SER A 176 16.81 8.16 -42.34
N VAL A 177 17.23 7.87 -41.11
CA VAL A 177 17.19 6.52 -40.52
C VAL A 177 15.77 5.95 -40.46
N THR A 178 14.75 6.79 -40.41
CA THR A 178 13.33 6.39 -40.37
C THR A 178 12.70 6.22 -41.75
N ALA A 179 13.44 6.41 -42.85
CA ALA A 179 12.89 6.30 -44.19
C ALA A 179 12.65 4.84 -44.60
N GLY A 180 11.41 4.51 -44.94
CA GLY A 180 11.00 3.19 -45.41
C GLY A 180 10.31 2.34 -44.34
N THR A 181 9.80 1.19 -44.76
CA THR A 181 9.07 0.25 -43.90
C THR A 181 10.04 -0.58 -43.07
N THR A 182 9.84 -0.65 -41.75
CA THR A 182 10.63 -1.53 -40.87
C THR A 182 10.26 -3.00 -41.13
N PRO A 183 11.23 -3.88 -41.43
CA PRO A 183 10.96 -5.29 -41.65
C PRO A 183 10.54 -5.96 -40.34
N VAL A 184 9.46 -6.75 -40.42
CA VAL A 184 8.83 -7.40 -39.26
C VAL A 184 8.78 -8.90 -39.51
N ILE A 185 9.16 -9.67 -38.50
CA ILE A 185 8.99 -11.11 -38.43
C ILE A 185 7.51 -11.42 -38.12
N GLU A 186 6.75 -11.75 -39.15
CA GLU A 186 5.38 -12.23 -38.97
C GLU A 186 5.37 -13.68 -38.45
N ARG A 187 5.00 -13.84 -37.18
CA ARG A 187 4.72 -15.17 -36.62
C ARG A 187 3.29 -15.55 -36.96
N LYS A 188 3.12 -16.39 -37.99
CA LYS A 188 1.81 -16.98 -38.33
C LYS A 188 1.24 -17.71 -37.11
N ARG A 189 -0.02 -17.42 -36.77
CA ARG A 189 -0.75 -18.18 -35.76
C ARG A 189 -0.96 -19.59 -36.32
N ARG A 190 -0.42 -20.59 -35.65
CA ARG A 190 -0.72 -22.00 -35.94
C ARG A 190 -2.22 -22.22 -35.77
N ALA A 191 -2.85 -22.88 -36.74
CA ALA A 191 -4.27 -23.24 -36.61
C ALA A 191 -4.43 -24.34 -35.53
N LEU A 192 -5.60 -24.41 -34.89
CA LEU A 192 -5.89 -25.36 -33.80
C LEU A 192 -5.69 -26.84 -34.17
N LEU A 193 -5.57 -27.16 -35.46
CA LEU A 193 -5.43 -28.53 -35.99
C LEU A 193 -4.16 -28.73 -36.84
N GLU A 194 -3.25 -27.74 -36.89
CA GLU A 194 -2.01 -27.82 -37.67
C GLU A 194 -0.97 -28.66 -36.91
N GLY A 195 -0.67 -29.86 -37.43
CA GLY A 195 0.26 -30.83 -36.81
C GLY A 195 -0.40 -32.06 -36.15
N ILE A 196 -1.71 -32.28 -36.31
CA ILE A 196 -2.40 -33.50 -35.83
C ILE A 196 -2.28 -34.69 -36.80
N PHE A 197 -1.90 -34.44 -38.06
CA PHE A 197 -1.84 -35.45 -39.12
C PHE A 197 -0.45 -35.60 -39.76
N ASP A 198 0.60 -35.09 -39.10
CA ASP A 198 2.01 -35.29 -39.48
C ASP A 198 2.68 -36.29 -38.53
#